data_AF-A0A4U5WQN1-F1
#
_entry.id   AF-A0A4U5WQN1-F1
#
_cell.length_a   1.000
_cell.length_b   1.000
_cell.length_c   1.000
_cell.angle_alpha   90.00
_cell.angle_beta   90.00
_cell.angle_gamma   90.00
#
_symmetry.space_group_name_H-M   'P 1'
#
loop_
_entity.id
_entity.type
_entity.pdbx_description
1 polymer ?
#
loop_
_entity_poly.entity_id
_entity_poly.type
_entity_poly.pdbx_seq_one_letter_code
_entity_poly.pdbx_strand_id
1 'polypeptide(L)'
;MSSTWRYVVRPDGSFCRIGNLDGSLDNVPDEELARLQFVRDEDDQPDRPCSRCGTELLLHWHGPLMTGVWMELCPACDARRPAARAFIQWHRNPGRDPEALPKLFEDWETETMHAHGWVRAPQPEAPPSSPRLHVVPRGHG
;
A
#
# COMPACT_ATOMS: atom_id res chain seq x y z
N MET A 1 -12.13 -12.44 1.66
CA MET A 1 -11.60 -11.76 0.47
C MET A 1 -10.14 -11.51 0.76
N SER A 2 -9.24 -12.17 0.04
CA SER A 2 -7.80 -11.93 0.20
C SER A 2 -7.52 -10.54 -0.34
N SER A 3 -7.16 -9.60 0.53
CA SER A 3 -6.67 -8.31 0.09
C SER A 3 -5.33 -8.53 -0.60
N THR A 4 -5.19 -8.08 -1.85
CA THR A 4 -3.93 -8.09 -2.62
C THR A 4 -2.74 -7.52 -1.83
N TRP A 5 -3.04 -6.69 -0.84
CA TRP A 5 -2.09 -6.00 0.00
C TRP A 5 -2.48 -6.10 1.49
N ARG A 6 -1.47 -6.26 2.36
CA ARG A 6 -1.58 -6.09 3.81
C ARG A 6 -0.86 -4.81 4.22
N TYR A 7 -1.43 -4.03 5.12
CA TYR A 7 -0.85 -2.78 5.61
C TYR A 7 -0.51 -2.94 7.10
N VAL A 8 0.68 -2.49 7.49
CA VAL A 8 1.10 -2.48 8.91
C VAL A 8 1.41 -1.05 9.30
N VAL A 9 0.69 -0.52 10.29
CA VAL A 9 0.79 0.88 10.73
C VAL A 9 1.50 0.96 12.07
N ARG A 10 2.50 1.84 12.16
CA ARG A 10 3.23 2.11 13.40
C ARG A 10 2.56 3.26 14.19
N PRO A 11 2.80 3.35 15.50
CA PRO A 11 2.25 4.43 16.34
C PRO A 11 2.64 5.85 15.91
N ASP A 12 3.77 6.01 15.22
CA ASP A 12 4.23 7.29 14.65
C ASP A 12 3.52 7.68 13.35
N GLY A 13 2.77 6.75 12.73
CA GLY A 13 2.01 6.97 11.51
C GLY A 13 2.76 6.56 10.25
N SER A 14 4.00 6.10 10.39
CA SER A 14 4.67 5.35 9.33
C SER A 14 3.95 4.02 9.11
N PHE A 15 4.02 3.48 7.90
CA PHE A 15 3.40 2.20 7.57
C PHE A 15 4.16 1.51 6.45
N CYS A 16 4.00 0.19 6.36
CA CYS A 16 4.44 -0.59 5.21
C CYS A 16 3.26 -1.32 4.55
N ARG A 17 3.43 -1.63 3.26
CA ARG A 17 2.48 -2.40 2.46
C ARG A 17 3.17 -3.66 1.94
N ILE A 18 2.59 -4.83 2.19
CA ILE A 18 3.14 -6.14 1.84
C ILE A 18 2.21 -6.79 0.83
N GLY A 19 2.76 -7.35 -0.26
CA GLY A 19 1.99 -8.12 -1.23
C GLY A 19 1.43 -9.40 -0.61
N ASN A 20 0.14 -9.64 -0.79
CA ASN A 20 -0.59 -10.80 -0.28
C ASN A 20 -1.42 -11.42 -1.41
N LEU A 21 -0.74 -11.69 -2.54
CA LEU A 21 -1.36 -12.17 -3.77
C LEU A 21 -1.96 -13.58 -3.65
N ASP A 22 -1.42 -14.39 -2.74
CA ASP A 22 -1.82 -15.78 -2.50
C ASP A 22 -2.69 -15.94 -1.23
N GLY A 23 -2.99 -14.85 -0.52
CA GLY A 23 -3.72 -14.88 0.75
C GLY A 23 -2.95 -15.52 1.90
N SER A 24 -1.66 -15.80 1.73
CA SER A 24 -0.84 -16.43 2.77
C SER A 24 -0.73 -15.59 4.05
N LEU A 25 -0.95 -14.27 3.94
CA LEU A 25 -0.85 -13.33 5.04
C LEU A 25 -2.21 -12.99 5.68
N ASP A 26 -3.32 -13.59 5.22
CA ASP A 26 -4.67 -13.31 5.73
C ASP A 26 -4.84 -13.72 7.21
N ASN A 27 -4.15 -14.77 7.64
CA ASN A 27 -4.22 -15.29 9.01
C ASN A 27 -3.02 -14.87 9.87
N VAL A 28 -2.11 -14.05 9.32
CA VAL A 28 -0.92 -13.59 10.04
C VAL A 28 -1.30 -12.34 10.83
N PRO A 29 -1.15 -12.37 12.17
CA PRO A 29 -1.49 -11.24 13.02
C PRO A 29 -0.54 -10.07 12.78
N ASP A 30 -1.03 -8.86 13.03
CA ASP A 30 -0.29 -7.62 12.72
C ASP A 30 1.01 -7.51 13.52
N GLU A 31 1.07 -8.08 14.72
CA GLU A 31 2.28 -8.13 15.54
C GLU A 31 3.37 -9.01 14.91
N GLU A 32 2.97 -10.08 14.23
CA GLU A 32 3.89 -10.97 13.51
C GLU A 32 4.31 -10.32 12.18
N LEU A 33 3.39 -9.65 11.48
CA LEU A 33 3.74 -8.85 10.30
C LEU A 33 4.70 -7.69 10.64
N ALA A 34 4.54 -7.04 11.79
CA ALA A 34 5.45 -5.99 12.24
C ALA A 34 6.87 -6.52 12.53
N ARG A 35 6.98 -7.78 12.96
CA ARG A 35 8.26 -8.47 13.19
C ARG A 35 8.92 -8.97 11.92
N LEU A 36 8.16 -9.17 10.85
CA LEU A 36 8.71 -9.55 9.55
C LEU A 36 9.65 -8.50 8.95
N GLN A 37 9.85 -7.35 9.63
CA GLN A 37 10.87 -6.34 9.37
C GLN A 37 11.32 -6.40 7.92
N PHE A 38 10.43 -5.96 7.02
CA PHE A 38 10.93 -5.40 5.78
C PHE A 38 11.71 -4.17 6.22
N VAL A 39 12.99 -4.38 6.56
CA VAL A 39 14.02 -3.37 6.50
C VAL A 39 14.07 -2.99 5.02
N ARG A 40 13.07 -2.21 4.58
CA ARG A 40 13.41 -1.17 3.65
C ARG A 40 14.39 -0.33 4.47
N ASP A 41 15.60 -0.13 3.96
CA ASP A 41 16.55 0.89 4.43
C ASP A 41 15.89 2.30 4.30
N GLU A 42 14.74 2.51 4.94
CA GLU A 42 14.12 3.81 5.13
C GLU A 42 14.82 4.56 6.25
N ASP A 43 15.49 3.86 7.19
CA ASP A 43 16.31 4.47 8.23
C ASP A 43 17.59 5.14 7.68
N ASP A 44 17.98 4.89 6.41
CA ASP A 44 19.18 5.48 5.77
C ASP A 44 18.87 6.37 4.57
N GLN A 45 17.59 6.59 4.22
CA GLN A 45 17.23 7.45 3.11
C GLN A 45 16.94 8.86 3.64
N PRO A 46 17.80 9.87 3.38
CA PRO A 46 17.64 11.20 3.96
C PRO A 46 16.29 11.79 3.57
N ASP A 47 15.66 12.50 4.52
CA ASP A 47 14.41 13.25 4.31
C ASP A 47 14.52 14.05 3.01
N ARG A 48 13.90 13.53 1.94
CA ARG A 48 13.93 14.20 0.65
C ARG A 48 12.96 15.36 0.71
N PRO A 49 13.41 16.61 0.47
CA PRO A 49 12.49 17.71 0.34
C PRO A 49 11.63 17.51 -0.90
N CYS A 50 10.42 18.05 -0.87
CA CYS A 50 9.48 18.04 -1.99
C CYS A 50 10.15 18.60 -3.25
N SER A 51 10.19 17.83 -4.33
CA SER A 51 10.77 18.26 -5.60
C SER A 51 10.13 19.52 -6.18
N ARG A 52 8.87 19.81 -5.80
CA ARG A 52 8.08 20.95 -6.33
C ARG A 52 8.31 22.25 -5.58
N CYS A 53 8.52 22.20 -4.26
CA CYS A 53 8.56 23.41 -3.42
C CYS A 53 9.68 23.43 -2.38
N GLY A 54 10.46 22.36 -2.25
CA GLY A 54 11.57 22.25 -1.30
C GLY A 54 11.18 22.04 0.15
N THR A 55 9.89 21.98 0.49
CA THR A 55 9.43 21.74 1.87
C THR A 55 9.46 20.26 2.23
N GLU A 56 9.38 19.95 3.52
CA GLU A 56 9.27 18.58 4.02
C GLU A 56 8.07 17.82 3.42
N LEU A 57 8.27 16.53 3.17
CA LEU A 57 7.25 15.59 2.70
C LEU A 57 6.66 14.83 3.90
N LEU A 58 5.36 14.53 3.84
CA LEU A 58 4.76 13.58 4.79
C LEU A 58 5.02 12.13 4.40
N LEU A 59 5.16 11.88 3.10
CA LEU A 59 5.38 10.55 2.56
C LEU A 59 6.12 10.67 1.24
N HIS A 60 7.13 9.84 1.05
CA HIS A 60 7.67 9.50 -0.26
C HIS A 60 7.46 8.01 -0.47
N TRP A 61 6.88 7.64 -1.60
CA TRP A 61 6.53 6.26 -1.90
C TRP A 61 7.10 5.87 -3.24
N HIS A 62 7.78 4.73 -3.32
CA HIS A 62 8.15 4.19 -4.61
C HIS A 62 6.86 3.74 -5.29
N GLY A 63 6.51 4.39 -6.40
CA GLY A 63 5.31 4.08 -7.18
C GLY A 63 5.27 2.60 -7.60
N PRO A 64 4.19 2.16 -8.27
CA PRO A 64 3.99 0.76 -8.64
C PRO A 64 5.29 0.14 -9.13
N LEU A 65 5.67 -1.04 -8.60
CA LEU A 65 7.03 -1.63 -8.64
C LEU A 65 7.82 -1.51 -9.96
N MET A 66 7.14 -1.29 -11.08
CA MET A 66 7.69 -1.25 -12.43
C MET A 66 7.95 0.16 -12.99
N THR A 67 7.45 1.25 -12.38
CA THR A 67 7.57 2.60 -12.98
C THR A 67 8.85 3.34 -12.60
N GLY A 68 9.48 2.98 -11.48
CA GLY A 68 10.69 3.65 -10.97
C GLY A 68 10.48 5.09 -10.52
N VAL A 69 9.23 5.55 -10.41
CA VAL A 69 8.89 6.94 -10.05
C VAL A 69 8.57 7.04 -8.57
N TRP A 70 9.17 8.03 -7.92
CA TRP A 70 8.84 8.42 -6.57
C TRP A 70 7.59 9.30 -6.55
N MET A 71 6.61 8.88 -5.76
CA MET A 71 5.38 9.61 -5.49
C MET A 71 5.56 10.39 -4.19
N GLU A 72 5.25 11.68 -4.22
CA GLU A 72 5.47 12.60 -3.11
C GLU A 72 4.14 13.10 -2.54
N LEU A 73 3.95 12.98 -1.23
CA LEU A 73 2.84 13.61 -0.51
C LEU A 73 3.36 14.89 0.18
N CYS A 74 3.17 16.03 -0.48
CA CYS A 74 3.59 17.33 0.04
C CYS A 74 2.40 18.10 0.60
N PRO A 75 2.41 18.49 1.88
CA PRO A 75 1.31 19.26 2.47
C PRO A 75 1.08 20.62 1.81
N ALA A 76 2.11 21.25 1.25
CA ALA A 76 1.98 22.53 0.59
C ALA A 76 1.40 22.39 -0.83
N CYS A 77 1.95 21.47 -1.63
CA CYS A 77 1.55 21.32 -3.02
C CYS A 77 0.23 20.56 -3.19
N ASP A 78 -0.04 19.57 -2.33
CA ASP A 78 -1.17 18.65 -2.52
C ASP A 78 -2.40 18.99 -1.67
N ALA A 79 -2.39 20.08 -0.89
CA ALA A 79 -3.51 20.48 -0.03
C ALA A 79 -4.85 20.68 -0.75
N ARG A 80 -4.84 20.90 -2.08
CA ARG A 80 -6.04 21.10 -2.91
C ARG A 80 -6.48 19.87 -3.67
N ARG A 81 -5.68 18.81 -3.68
CA ARG A 81 -6.01 17.55 -4.34
C ARG A 81 -6.86 16.70 -3.40
N PRO A 82 -8.08 16.29 -3.76
CA PRO A 82 -9.01 15.65 -2.83
C PRO A 82 -8.44 14.46 -2.05
N ALA A 83 -7.83 13.49 -2.73
CA ALA A 83 -7.34 12.28 -2.06
C ALA A 83 -6.09 12.58 -1.24
N ALA A 84 -5.13 13.32 -1.81
CA ALA A 84 -3.95 13.74 -1.07
C ALA A 84 -4.29 14.57 0.18
N ARG A 85 -5.27 15.48 0.09
CA ARG A 85 -5.74 16.29 1.24
C ARG A 85 -6.30 15.40 2.34
N ALA A 86 -7.14 14.43 2.01
CA ALA A 86 -7.68 13.48 2.99
C ALA A 86 -6.55 12.69 3.67
N PHE A 87 -5.56 12.26 2.89
CA PHE A 87 -4.43 11.51 3.42
C PHE A 87 -3.50 12.37 4.30
N ILE A 88 -3.24 13.62 3.92
CA ILE A 88 -2.54 14.61 4.76
C ILE A 88 -3.26 14.81 6.10
N GLN A 89 -4.59 14.90 6.09
CA GLN A 89 -5.38 15.07 7.31
C GLN A 89 -5.27 13.83 8.22
N TRP A 90 -5.28 12.64 7.64
CA TRP A 90 -5.08 11.40 8.38
C TRP A 90 -3.69 11.34 9.03
N HIS A 91 -2.62 11.66 8.30
CA HIS A 91 -1.25 11.69 8.86
C HIS A 91 -1.10 12.67 10.02
N ARG A 92 -1.77 13.83 9.94
CA ARG A 92 -1.73 14.86 11.00
C ARG A 92 -2.61 14.55 12.21
N ASN A 93 -3.48 13.54 12.11
CA ASN A 93 -4.38 13.20 13.20
C ASN A 93 -3.68 12.22 14.18
N PRO A 94 -3.48 12.59 15.45
CA PRO A 94 -2.91 11.68 16.45
C PRO A 94 -3.85 10.50 16.80
N GLY A 95 -5.17 10.67 16.62
CA GLY A 95 -6.19 9.63 16.80
C GLY A 95 -6.65 9.02 15.48
N ARG A 96 -5.77 8.96 14.48
CA ARG A 96 -6.08 8.41 13.15
C ARG A 96 -6.46 6.94 13.24
N ASP A 97 -7.46 6.56 12.44
CA ASP A 97 -7.94 5.19 12.33
C ASP A 97 -7.02 4.38 11.38
N PRO A 98 -6.33 3.34 11.86
CA PRO A 98 -5.49 2.49 11.01
C PRO A 98 -6.28 1.78 9.90
N GLU A 99 -7.55 1.45 10.14
CA GLU A 99 -8.40 0.74 9.17
C GLU A 99 -8.76 1.62 7.96
N ALA A 100 -8.65 2.95 8.09
CA ALA A 100 -8.86 3.88 6.99
C ALA A 100 -7.65 3.98 6.05
N LEU A 101 -6.46 3.55 6.49
CA LEU A 101 -5.22 3.71 5.73
C LEU A 101 -5.27 3.06 4.34
N PRO A 102 -5.69 1.78 4.17
CA PRO A 102 -5.65 1.13 2.87
C PRO A 102 -6.38 1.93 1.80
N LYS A 103 -7.59 2.42 2.12
CA LYS A 103 -8.40 3.23 1.21
C LYS A 103 -7.76 4.58 0.93
N LEU A 104 -7.33 5.30 1.96
CA LEU A 104 -6.72 6.63 1.81
C LEU A 104 -5.44 6.57 0.96
N PHE A 105 -4.62 5.55 1.21
CA PHE A 105 -3.41 5.29 0.45
C PHE A 105 -3.73 4.99 -1.02
N GLU A 106 -4.67 4.08 -1.29
CA GLU A 106 -5.02 3.69 -2.66
C GLU A 106 -5.67 4.84 -3.45
N ASP A 107 -6.51 5.65 -2.82
CA ASP A 107 -7.10 6.84 -3.42
C ASP A 107 -6.01 7.86 -3.77
N TRP A 108 -5.06 8.12 -2.87
CA TRP A 108 -3.93 9.02 -3.13
C TRP A 108 -2.98 8.49 -4.21
N GLU A 109 -2.66 7.19 -4.16
CA GLU A 109 -1.82 6.53 -5.16
C GLU A 109 -2.47 6.67 -6.55
N THR A 110 -3.76 6.38 -6.64
CA THR A 110 -4.55 6.51 -7.87
C THR A 110 -4.60 7.94 -8.38
N GLU A 111 -4.89 8.92 -7.50
CA GLU A 111 -4.91 10.34 -7.85
C GLU A 111 -3.56 10.83 -8.38
N THR A 112 -2.46 10.32 -7.82
CA THR A 112 -1.10 10.68 -8.24
C THR A 112 -0.71 9.99 -9.54
N MET A 113 -1.07 8.72 -9.72
CA MET A 113 -0.93 8.03 -11.02
C MET A 113 -1.66 8.79 -12.13
N HIS A 114 -2.91 9.21 -11.89
CA HIS A 114 -3.69 9.98 -12.87
C HIS A 114 -3.03 11.32 -13.23
N ALA A 115 -2.44 12.02 -12.26
CA ALA A 115 -1.70 13.26 -12.53
C ALA A 115 -0.47 13.04 -13.43
N HIS A 116 0.11 11.83 -13.42
CA HIS A 116 1.18 11.41 -14.33
C HIS A 116 0.68 10.80 -15.65
N GLY A 117 -0.64 10.80 -15.90
CA GLY A 117 -1.24 10.18 -17.07
C GLY A 117 -1.27 8.65 -17.03
N TRP A 118 -1.05 8.04 -15.86
CA TRP A 118 -1.13 6.60 -15.67
C TRP A 118 -2.51 6.20 -15.15
N VAL A 119 -2.94 5.02 -15.57
CA VAL A 119 -4.16 4.38 -15.09
C VAL A 119 -3.79 2.96 -14.70
N ARG A 120 -4.34 2.45 -13.60
CA ARG A 120 -4.19 1.04 -13.25
C ARG A 120 -4.81 0.19 -14.36
N ALA A 121 -4.08 -0.81 -14.84
CA ALA A 121 -4.67 -1.81 -15.72
C ALA A 121 -5.83 -2.50 -14.99
N PRO A 122 -6.96 -2.77 -15.65
CA PRO A 122 -7.98 -3.64 -15.08
C PRO A 122 -7.32 -4.95 -14.66
N GLN A 123 -7.50 -5.37 -13.40
CA GLN A 123 -7.07 -6.72 -13.06
C GLN A 123 -7.89 -7.70 -13.90
N PRO A 124 -7.25 -8.72 -14.52
CA PRO A 124 -8.00 -9.83 -15.08
C PRO A 124 -8.87 -10.41 -13.97
N GLU A 125 -10.17 -10.54 -14.20
CA GLU A 125 -11.02 -11.33 -13.31
C GLU A 125 -10.37 -12.69 -13.11
N ALA A 126 -10.12 -13.07 -11.86
CA ALA A 126 -9.57 -14.37 -11.56
C ALA A 126 -10.49 -15.42 -12.22
N PRO A 127 -9.96 -16.34 -13.03
CA PRO A 127 -10.78 -17.38 -13.62
C PRO A 127 -11.49 -18.13 -12.48
N PRO A 128 -12.78 -18.50 -12.66
CA PRO A 128 -13.51 -19.22 -11.63
C PRO A 128 -12.70 -20.44 -11.21
N SER A 129 -12.39 -20.52 -9.92
CA SER A 129 -11.60 -21.58 -9.31
C SER A 129 -12.02 -22.93 -9.88
N SER A 130 -11.11 -23.61 -10.58
CA SER A 130 -11.38 -24.93 -11.13
C SER A 130 -11.75 -25.88 -9.98
N PRO A 131 -12.81 -26.72 -10.13
CA PRO A 131 -13.22 -27.62 -9.07
C PRO A 131 -12.06 -28.56 -8.74
N ARG A 132 -11.71 -28.63 -7.44
CA ARG A 132 -10.69 -29.53 -6.90
C ARG A 132 -10.99 -30.94 -7.39
N LEU A 133 -10.10 -31.51 -8.21
CA LEU A 133 -10.17 -32.91 -8.60
C LEU A 133 -10.05 -33.75 -7.32
N HIS A 134 -11.16 -34.37 -6.92
CA HIS A 134 -11.17 -35.39 -5.88
C HIS A 134 -10.28 -36.55 -6.33
N VAL A 135 -9.13 -36.73 -5.68
CA VAL A 135 -8.33 -37.95 -5.82
C VAL A 135 -9.12 -39.07 -5.16
N VAL A 136 -9.68 -39.97 -5.97
CA VAL A 136 -10.27 -41.22 -5.50
C VAL A 136 -9.12 -42.18 -5.14
N PRO A 137 -9.11 -42.81 -3.96
CA PRO A 137 -8.10 -43.81 -3.63
C PRO A 137 -8.30 -45.06 -4.51
N ARG A 138 -7.25 -45.50 -5.20
CA ARG A 138 -7.23 -46.81 -5.87
C ARG A 138 -7.26 -47.91 -4.81
N GLY A 139 -8.31 -48.74 -4.83
CA GLY A 139 -8.36 -49.99 -4.08
C GLY A 139 -7.35 -50.99 -4.63
N HIS A 140 -6.59 -51.62 -3.73
CA HIS A 140 -5.79 -52.81 -4.01
C HIS A 140 -6.68 -54.05 -3.84
N GLY A 141 -6.71 -54.89 -4.87
CA GLY A 141 -7.19 -56.27 -4.78
C GLY A 141 -6.11 -57.22 -4.29
#